data_AF-A0A7X9YN17-F1
#
_entry.id   AF-A0A7X9YN17-F1
#
_cell.length_a   1.000
_cell.length_b   1.000
_cell.length_c   1.000
_cell.angle_alpha   90.00
_cell.angle_beta   90.00
_cell.angle_gamma   90.00
#
_symmetry.space_group_name_H-M   'P 1'
#
loop_
_entity.id
_entity.type
_entity.pdbx_description
1 polymer ?
#
loop_
_entity_poly.entity_id
_entity_poly.type
_entity_poly.pdbx_seq_one_letter_code
_entity_poly.pdbx_strand_id
1 'polypeptide(L)'
;MMKNKKYTKTVALVVIFLVILSVILLINRNLNNKEANDENSNYYDSFVSSVQTLNQTLAKIDENKKTDQLAVLMFDAYASIIFVNDRLELLKNNTSNPLDVDSLKNDLSLLQNYYEPLVRNQISNEHEMDFQTHNKLMEQIHLFHNELPKKYENSKKFVQQFNNAAGHIKSIVN
;
A
#
# COMPACT_ATOMS: atom_id res chain seq x y z
N MET A 1 20.54 -26.41 64.15
CA MET A 1 20.11 -26.62 62.75
C MET A 1 19.16 -25.47 62.35
N MET A 2 19.67 -24.36 61.81
CA MET A 2 18.83 -23.25 61.32
C MET A 2 19.64 -22.38 60.33
N LYS A 3 19.72 -22.82 59.07
CA LYS A 3 20.35 -22.03 57.98
C LYS A 3 19.53 -22.02 56.68
N ASN A 4 18.22 -22.25 56.74
CA ASN A 4 17.39 -22.29 55.51
C ASN A 4 16.44 -21.11 55.30
N LYS A 5 16.19 -20.23 56.30
CA LYS A 5 15.17 -19.15 56.16
C LYS A 5 15.63 -17.87 55.44
N LYS A 6 16.94 -17.57 55.41
CA LYS A 6 17.45 -16.33 54.76
C LYS A 6 17.49 -16.44 53.24
N TYR A 7 17.96 -17.57 52.71
CA TYR A 7 17.99 -17.81 51.27
C TYR A 7 16.60 -17.83 50.64
N THR A 8 15.58 -18.36 51.34
CA THR A 8 14.20 -18.39 50.81
C THR A 8 13.62 -17.00 50.62
N LYS A 9 13.90 -16.04 51.52
CA LYS A 9 13.42 -14.65 51.39
C LYS A 9 14.13 -13.91 50.26
N THR A 10 15.46 -14.07 50.14
CA THR A 10 16.23 -13.45 49.06
C THR A 10 15.82 -14.02 47.70
N VAL A 11 15.64 -15.33 47.59
CA VAL A 11 15.17 -15.99 46.35
C VAL A 11 13.75 -15.53 45.99
N ALA A 12 12.83 -15.45 46.96
CA ALA A 12 11.48 -14.92 46.72
C ALA A 12 11.51 -13.48 46.19
N LEU A 13 12.38 -12.63 46.72
CA LEU A 13 12.52 -11.23 46.30
C LEU A 13 13.07 -11.12 44.87
N VAL A 14 14.06 -11.95 44.51
CA VAL A 14 14.60 -12.03 43.14
C VAL A 14 13.54 -12.52 42.15
N VAL A 15 12.75 -13.54 42.51
CA VAL A 15 11.67 -14.05 41.65
C VAL A 15 10.60 -12.99 41.43
N ILE A 16 10.18 -12.28 42.47
CA ILE A 16 9.22 -11.17 42.35
C ILE A 16 9.78 -10.08 41.41
N PHE A 17 11.06 -9.73 41.56
CA PHE A 17 11.70 -8.74 40.71
C PHE A 17 11.73 -9.19 39.24
N LEU A 18 12.04 -10.45 38.96
CA LEU A 18 12.05 -11.01 37.60
C LEU A 18 10.65 -11.05 36.98
N VAL A 19 9.61 -11.35 37.76
CA VAL A 19 8.21 -11.31 37.29
C VAL A 19 7.78 -9.88 36.97
N ILE A 20 8.13 -8.91 37.81
CA ILE A 20 7.84 -7.49 37.53
C ILE A 20 8.58 -7.04 36.28
N LEU A 21 9.87 -7.40 36.14
CA LEU A 21 10.67 -7.07 34.97
C LEU A 21 10.10 -7.70 33.69
N SER A 22 9.64 -8.95 33.74
CA SER A 22 9.03 -9.61 32.58
C SER A 22 7.71 -8.96 32.18
N VAL A 23 6.88 -8.56 33.13
CA VAL A 23 5.64 -7.81 32.87
C VAL A 23 5.95 -6.46 32.23
N ILE A 24 6.93 -5.72 32.74
CA ILE A 24 7.36 -4.43 32.16
C ILE A 24 7.87 -4.62 30.72
N LEU A 25 8.70 -5.64 30.48
CA LEU A 25 9.20 -5.94 29.13
C LEU A 25 8.08 -6.32 28.16
N LEU A 26 7.08 -7.08 28.62
CA LEU A 26 5.91 -7.44 27.82
C LEU A 26 5.04 -6.22 27.47
N ILE A 27 4.81 -5.33 28.44
CA ILE A 27 4.07 -4.07 28.22
C ILE A 27 4.81 -3.20 27.22
N ASN A 28 6.12 -3.00 27.41
CA ASN A 28 6.93 -2.17 26.51
C ASN A 28 6.96 -2.74 25.08
N ARG A 29 7.10 -4.07 24.96
CA ARG A 29 7.03 -4.74 23.66
C ARG A 29 5.67 -4.55 22.99
N ASN A 30 4.56 -4.65 23.74
CA ASN A 30 3.23 -4.46 23.19
C ASN A 30 2.96 -3.01 22.75
N LEU A 31 3.45 -2.02 23.52
CA LEU A 31 3.35 -0.60 23.15
C LEU A 31 4.11 -0.32 21.86
N ASN A 32 5.38 -0.74 21.79
CA ASN A 32 6.20 -0.55 20.58
C ASN A 32 5.61 -1.26 19.36
N ASN A 33 5.07 -2.48 19.53
CA ASN A 33 4.41 -3.20 18.45
C ASN A 33 3.15 -2.48 17.97
N LYS A 34 2.41 -1.83 18.87
CA LYS A 34 1.21 -1.07 18.52
C LYS A 34 1.56 0.18 17.73
N GLU A 35 2.55 0.94 18.18
CA GLU A 35 3.03 2.13 17.47
C GLU A 35 3.52 1.79 16.06
N ALA A 36 4.33 0.74 15.91
CA ALA A 36 4.78 0.28 14.60
C ALA A 36 3.63 -0.19 13.70
N ASN A 37 2.60 -0.83 14.27
CA ASN A 37 1.44 -1.26 13.50
C ASN A 37 0.55 -0.09 13.07
N ASP A 38 0.40 0.93 13.92
CA ASP A 38 -0.34 2.15 13.61
C ASP A 38 0.39 2.95 12.50
N GLU A 39 1.71 3.03 12.56
CA GLU A 39 2.55 3.66 11.52
C GLU A 39 2.44 2.90 10.18
N ASN A 40 2.57 1.56 10.20
CA ASN A 40 2.37 0.74 9.00
C ASN A 40 0.96 0.92 8.41
N SER A 41 -0.06 1.04 9.26
CA SER A 41 -1.43 1.29 8.82
C SER A 41 -1.55 2.63 8.10
N ASN A 42 -0.90 3.69 8.59
CA ASN A 42 -0.96 5.00 7.94
C ASN A 42 -0.34 4.99 6.54
N TYR A 43 0.81 4.32 6.37
CA TYR A 43 1.42 4.16 5.05
C TYR A 43 0.52 3.37 4.10
N TYR A 44 -0.12 2.31 4.60
CA TYR A 44 -1.05 1.52 3.82
C TYR A 44 -2.30 2.30 3.42
N ASP A 45 -2.91 3.01 4.36
CA ASP A 45 -4.10 3.83 4.10
C ASP A 45 -3.78 4.95 3.11
N SER A 46 -2.59 5.56 3.20
CA SER A 46 -2.11 6.53 2.23
C SER A 46 -1.95 5.92 0.83
N PHE A 47 -1.45 4.68 0.74
CA PHE A 47 -1.34 3.96 -0.53
C PHE A 47 -2.73 3.64 -1.11
N VAL A 48 -3.64 3.07 -0.32
CA VAL A 48 -5.02 2.77 -0.76
C VAL A 48 -5.74 4.04 -1.21
N SER A 49 -5.60 5.14 -0.46
CA SER A 49 -6.18 6.44 -0.84
C SER A 49 -5.64 6.98 -2.17
N SER A 50 -4.36 6.74 -2.47
CA SER A 50 -3.78 7.12 -3.76
C SER A 50 -4.34 6.28 -4.91
N VAL A 51 -4.51 4.97 -4.70
CA VAL A 51 -5.14 4.06 -5.67
C VAL A 51 -6.61 4.44 -5.91
N GLN A 52 -7.33 4.78 -4.84
CA GLN A 52 -8.71 5.28 -4.94
C GLN A 52 -8.79 6.56 -5.77
N THR A 53 -7.87 7.51 -5.54
CA THR A 53 -7.78 8.74 -6.34
C THR A 53 -7.54 8.43 -7.81
N LEU A 54 -6.61 7.54 -8.12
CA LEU A 54 -6.35 7.11 -9.50
C LEU A 54 -7.61 6.51 -10.15
N ASN A 55 -8.28 5.57 -9.47
CA ASN A 55 -9.53 4.97 -9.94
C ASN A 55 -10.61 6.03 -10.23
N GLN A 56 -10.79 6.99 -9.33
CA GLN A 56 -11.74 8.09 -9.51
C GLN A 56 -11.36 9.03 -10.65
N THR A 57 -10.07 9.28 -10.86
CA THR A 57 -9.59 10.15 -11.95
C THR A 57 -9.78 9.47 -13.30
N LEU A 58 -9.45 8.18 -13.43
CA LEU A 58 -9.67 7.41 -14.66
C LEU A 58 -11.16 7.35 -15.03
N ALA A 59 -12.05 7.23 -14.03
CA ALA A 59 -13.50 7.21 -14.25
C ALA A 59 -14.09 8.54 -14.77
N LYS A 60 -13.34 9.65 -14.71
CA LYS A 60 -13.78 10.95 -15.25
C LYS A 60 -13.47 11.13 -16.73
N ILE A 61 -12.57 10.31 -17.27
CA ILE A 61 -12.15 10.33 -18.66
C ILE A 61 -13.21 9.60 -19.49
N ASP A 62 -13.81 10.33 -20.43
CA ASP A 62 -14.95 9.88 -21.23
C ASP A 62 -14.86 10.47 -22.66
N GLU A 63 -15.45 9.78 -23.63
CA GLU A 63 -15.42 10.13 -25.05
C GLU A 63 -16.14 11.44 -25.37
N ASN A 64 -17.07 11.85 -24.50
CA ASN A 64 -17.85 13.08 -24.69
C ASN A 64 -17.14 14.35 -24.21
N LYS A 65 -15.90 14.25 -23.70
CA LYS A 65 -15.13 15.41 -23.22
C LYS A 65 -14.52 16.18 -24.39
N LYS A 66 -14.43 17.50 -24.23
CA LYS A 66 -13.66 18.35 -25.16
C LYS A 66 -12.18 17.98 -25.09
N THR A 67 -11.46 18.11 -26.19
CA THR A 67 -10.02 17.77 -26.32
C THR A 67 -9.17 18.33 -25.18
N ASP A 68 -9.24 19.64 -24.91
CA ASP A 68 -8.44 20.26 -23.84
C ASP A 68 -8.77 19.69 -22.45
N GLN A 69 -10.05 19.41 -22.21
CA GLN A 69 -10.49 18.81 -20.95
C GLN A 69 -10.02 17.36 -20.82
N LEU A 70 -10.02 16.62 -21.93
CA LEU A 70 -9.54 15.24 -21.99
C LEU A 70 -8.03 15.18 -21.69
N ALA A 71 -7.25 16.08 -22.30
CA ALA A 71 -5.81 16.20 -22.06
C ALA A 71 -5.48 16.48 -20.58
N VAL A 72 -6.22 17.39 -19.94
CA VAL A 72 -6.07 17.68 -18.50
C VAL A 72 -6.39 16.44 -17.66
N LEU A 73 -7.49 15.75 -17.94
CA LEU A 73 -7.87 14.56 -17.17
C LEU A 73 -6.87 13.41 -17.33
N MET A 74 -6.33 13.20 -18.53
CA MET A 74 -5.27 12.23 -18.76
C MET A 74 -3.98 12.61 -18.02
N PHE A 75 -3.62 13.90 -18.00
CA PHE A 75 -2.50 14.38 -17.21
C PHE A 75 -2.71 14.13 -15.71
N ASP A 76 -3.90 14.40 -15.18
CA ASP A 76 -4.25 14.12 -13.78
C ASP A 76 -4.17 12.63 -13.47
N ALA A 77 -4.56 11.76 -14.40
CA ALA A 77 -4.42 10.30 -14.26
C ALA A 77 -2.95 9.89 -14.22
N TYR A 78 -2.11 10.44 -15.10
CA TYR A 78 -0.67 10.21 -15.10
C TYR A 78 -0.01 10.65 -13.79
N ALA A 79 -0.34 11.85 -13.29
CA ALA A 79 0.14 12.31 -12.00
C ALA A 79 -0.31 11.38 -10.85
N SER A 80 -1.55 10.89 -10.92
CA SER A 80 -2.08 9.92 -9.94
C SER A 80 -1.33 8.58 -9.98
N ILE A 81 -0.92 8.09 -11.16
CA ILE A 81 -0.07 6.88 -11.28
C ILE A 81 1.28 7.09 -10.57
N ILE A 82 1.91 8.25 -10.77
CA ILE A 82 3.17 8.60 -10.08
C ILE A 82 2.96 8.61 -8.57
N PHE A 83 1.88 9.24 -8.09
CA PHE A 83 1.59 9.25 -6.65
C PHE A 83 1.35 7.85 -6.08
N VAL A 84 0.70 6.96 -6.81
CA VAL A 84 0.53 5.56 -6.39
C VAL A 84 1.90 4.88 -6.25
N ASN A 85 2.81 5.08 -7.21
CA ASN A 85 4.19 4.57 -7.13
C ASN A 85 4.94 5.11 -5.91
N ASP A 86 4.87 6.42 -5.67
CA ASP A 86 5.54 7.04 -4.52
C ASP A 86 4.99 6.53 -3.18
N ARG A 87 3.66 6.36 -3.07
CA ARG A 87 3.05 5.80 -1.85
C ARG A 87 3.38 4.33 -1.67
N LEU A 88 3.50 3.56 -2.74
CA LEU A 88 3.94 2.17 -2.67
C LEU A 88 5.40 2.07 -2.18
N GLU A 89 6.28 2.96 -2.64
CA GLU A 89 7.66 3.01 -2.18
C GLU A 89 7.75 3.37 -0.69
N LEU A 90 6.95 4.33 -0.23
CA LEU A 90 6.85 4.66 1.19
C LEU A 90 6.32 3.47 2.01
N LEU A 91 5.31 2.76 1.52
CA LEU A 91 4.80 1.54 2.15
C LEU A 91 5.90 0.47 2.26
N LYS A 92 6.65 0.25 1.18
CA LYS A 92 7.76 -0.72 1.15
C LYS A 92 8.84 -0.37 2.17
N ASN A 93 9.28 0.88 2.18
CA ASN A 93 10.44 1.31 2.97
C ASN A 93 10.13 1.41 4.46
N ASN A 94 8.85 1.52 4.83
CA ASN A 94 8.45 1.73 6.22
C ASN A 94 7.63 0.58 6.82
N THR A 95 7.29 -0.47 6.05
CA THR A 95 6.62 -1.65 6.61
C THR A 95 7.55 -2.84 6.74
N SER A 96 7.40 -3.58 7.85
CA SER A 96 8.21 -4.74 8.19
C SER A 96 7.74 -6.04 7.51
N ASN A 97 6.72 -5.95 6.64
CA ASN A 97 5.98 -7.10 6.12
C ASN A 97 6.59 -7.56 4.78
N PRO A 98 6.69 -8.87 4.50
CA PRO A 98 7.19 -9.39 3.22
C PRO A 98 6.12 -9.30 2.15
N LEU A 99 5.61 -8.09 1.90
CA LEU A 99 4.80 -7.82 0.72
C LEU A 99 5.72 -7.99 -0.50
N ASP A 100 5.21 -8.62 -1.57
CA ASP A 100 5.90 -8.64 -2.86
C ASP A 100 5.68 -7.30 -3.56
N VAL A 101 6.24 -6.26 -2.95
CA VAL A 101 6.11 -4.88 -3.43
C VAL A 101 6.96 -4.65 -4.67
N ASP A 102 8.01 -5.46 -4.87
CA ASP A 102 8.95 -5.30 -5.97
C ASP A 102 8.30 -5.62 -7.32
N SER A 103 7.54 -6.72 -7.42
CA SER A 103 6.79 -7.02 -8.65
C SER A 103 5.78 -5.92 -8.94
N LEU A 104 4.97 -5.52 -7.95
CA LEU A 104 3.95 -4.49 -8.15
C LEU A 104 4.57 -3.13 -8.51
N LYS A 105 5.68 -2.76 -7.88
CA LYS A 105 6.41 -1.52 -8.19
C LYS A 105 6.92 -1.51 -9.63
N ASN A 106 7.45 -2.65 -10.10
CA ASN A 106 7.86 -2.79 -11.49
C ASN A 106 6.65 -2.65 -12.43
N ASP A 107 5.54 -3.33 -12.14
CA ASP A 107 4.35 -3.29 -12.98
C ASP A 107 3.73 -1.88 -13.04
N LEU A 108 3.68 -1.15 -11.93
CA LEU A 108 3.22 0.24 -11.90
C LEU A 108 4.19 1.21 -12.61
N SER A 109 5.51 0.94 -12.57
CA SER A 109 6.50 1.71 -13.33
C SER A 109 6.33 1.47 -14.84
N LEU A 110 6.05 0.24 -15.26
CA LEU A 110 5.70 -0.07 -16.64
C LEU A 110 4.41 0.62 -17.06
N LEU A 111 3.39 0.64 -16.20
CA LEU A 111 2.15 1.36 -16.44
C LEU A 111 2.40 2.86 -16.63
N GLN A 112 3.23 3.47 -15.79
CA GLN A 112 3.62 4.88 -15.95
C GLN A 112 4.24 5.14 -17.32
N ASN A 113 5.22 4.33 -17.71
CA ASN A 113 5.92 4.46 -19.01
C ASN A 113 4.99 4.21 -20.20
N TYR A 114 3.99 3.33 -20.02
CA TYR A 114 2.96 3.06 -21.02
C TYR A 114 2.00 4.23 -21.18
N TYR A 115 1.60 4.87 -20.07
CA TYR A 115 0.57 5.90 -20.07
C TYR A 115 1.11 7.28 -20.48
N GLU A 116 2.36 7.61 -20.14
CA GLU A 116 3.03 8.87 -20.52
C GLU A 116 2.87 9.24 -22.01
N PRO A 117 3.21 8.36 -22.99
CA PRO A 117 3.08 8.70 -24.40
C PRO A 117 1.63 8.92 -24.82
N LEU A 118 0.64 8.27 -24.18
CA LEU A 118 -0.77 8.50 -24.46
C LEU A 118 -1.19 9.92 -24.07
N VAL A 119 -0.76 10.38 -22.89
CA VAL A 119 -1.01 11.75 -22.43
C VAL A 119 -0.33 12.75 -23.36
N ARG A 120 0.94 12.51 -23.71
CA ARG A 120 1.70 13.40 -24.59
C ARG A 120 1.07 13.50 -25.98
N ASN A 121 0.58 12.39 -26.52
CA ASN A 121 -0.11 12.37 -27.81
C ASN A 121 -1.42 13.15 -27.74
N GLN A 122 -2.24 12.94 -26.70
CA GLN A 122 -3.49 13.69 -26.54
C GLN A 122 -3.28 15.21 -26.41
N ILE A 123 -2.17 15.63 -25.80
CA ILE A 123 -1.78 17.05 -25.72
C ILE A 123 -1.29 17.60 -27.07
N SER A 124 -0.51 16.81 -27.80
CA SER A 124 0.21 17.29 -29.00
C SER A 124 -0.59 17.16 -30.29
N ASN A 125 -1.42 16.12 -30.39
CA ASN A 125 -2.21 15.77 -31.56
C ASN A 125 -3.63 15.51 -31.05
N GLU A 126 -4.57 16.38 -31.40
CA GLU A 126 -5.90 16.44 -30.78
C GLU A 126 -6.77 15.19 -30.96
N HIS A 127 -6.31 14.11 -31.62
CA HIS A 127 -7.15 12.99 -32.03
C HIS A 127 -6.49 11.64 -31.72
N GLU A 128 -7.34 10.66 -31.37
CA GLU A 128 -7.07 9.24 -31.15
C GLU A 128 -6.70 8.80 -29.71
N MET A 129 -7.45 9.25 -28.71
CA MET A 129 -7.52 8.45 -27.48
C MET A 129 -8.22 7.12 -27.79
N ASP A 130 -7.51 6.00 -27.59
CA ASP A 130 -8.10 4.68 -27.63
C ASP A 130 -8.91 4.43 -26.34
N PHE A 131 -10.21 4.74 -26.41
CA PHE A 131 -11.14 4.54 -25.30
C PHE A 131 -11.33 3.06 -24.94
N GLN A 132 -11.12 2.13 -25.87
CA GLN A 132 -11.19 0.70 -25.55
C GLN A 132 -10.04 0.32 -24.62
N THR A 133 -8.83 0.77 -24.93
CA THR A 133 -7.65 0.58 -24.09
C THR A 133 -7.80 1.30 -22.75
N HIS A 134 -8.30 2.54 -22.75
CA HIS A 134 -8.59 3.27 -21.50
C HIS A 134 -9.60 2.53 -20.61
N ASN A 135 -10.69 2.03 -21.18
CA ASN A 135 -11.73 1.33 -20.42
C ASN A 135 -11.18 0.04 -19.78
N LYS A 136 -10.33 -0.70 -20.49
CA LYS A 136 -9.65 -1.88 -19.93
C LYS A 136 -8.70 -1.51 -18.79
N LEU A 137 -7.91 -0.45 -18.97
CA LEU A 137 -7.05 0.07 -17.90
C LEU A 137 -7.88 0.44 -16.67
N MET A 138 -8.92 1.24 -16.87
CA MET A 138 -9.83 1.67 -15.82
C MET A 138 -10.45 0.48 -15.08
N GLU A 139 -10.92 -0.54 -15.81
CA GLU A 139 -11.48 -1.75 -15.23
C GLU A 139 -10.46 -2.49 -14.34
N GLN A 140 -9.21 -2.66 -14.80
CA GLN A 140 -8.18 -3.33 -14.01
C GLN A 140 -7.77 -2.50 -12.78
N ILE A 141 -7.67 -1.18 -12.89
CA ILE A 141 -7.44 -0.31 -11.72
C ILE A 141 -8.62 -0.38 -10.74
N HIS A 142 -9.85 -0.48 -11.25
CA HIS A 142 -11.04 -0.60 -10.43
C HIS A 142 -11.05 -1.92 -9.65
N LEU A 143 -10.74 -3.04 -10.32
CA LEU A 143 -10.60 -4.35 -9.69
C LEU A 143 -9.47 -4.34 -8.66
N PHE A 144 -8.30 -3.78 -9.00
CA PHE A 144 -7.19 -3.62 -8.05
C PHE A 144 -7.63 -2.88 -6.79
N HIS A 145 -8.26 -1.71 -6.94
CA HIS A 145 -8.77 -0.93 -5.82
C HIS A 145 -9.76 -1.71 -4.94
N ASN A 146 -10.69 -2.44 -5.56
CA ASN A 146 -11.75 -3.13 -4.82
C ASN A 146 -11.27 -4.39 -4.09
N GLU A 147 -10.25 -5.06 -4.64
CA GLU A 147 -9.71 -6.30 -4.07
C GLU A 147 -8.57 -6.06 -3.06
N LEU A 148 -8.03 -4.84 -2.99
CA LEU A 148 -7.09 -4.47 -1.94
C LEU A 148 -7.72 -4.68 -0.54
N PRO A 149 -6.93 -5.17 0.44
CA PRO A 149 -7.39 -5.21 1.83
C PRO A 149 -7.91 -3.85 2.31
N LYS A 150 -9.02 -3.84 3.05
CA LYS A 150 -9.60 -2.57 3.53
C LYS A 150 -8.76 -1.88 4.61
N LYS A 151 -7.89 -2.63 5.29
CA LYS A 151 -7.04 -2.18 6.39
C LYS A 151 -5.76 -2.99 6.40
N TYR A 152 -4.71 -2.39 6.93
CA TYR A 152 -3.46 -3.08 7.17
C TYR A 152 -3.63 -4.13 8.28
N GLU A 153 -3.12 -5.33 8.03
CA GLU A 153 -2.96 -6.36 9.05
C GLU A 153 -1.61 -7.06 8.83
N ASN A 154 -0.85 -7.27 9.92
CA ASN A 154 0.34 -8.09 9.86
C ASN A 154 -0.03 -9.59 9.85
N SER A 155 -0.58 -10.05 8.72
CA SER A 155 -1.05 -11.43 8.57
C SER A 155 -0.74 -11.99 7.18
N LYS A 156 -0.62 -13.33 7.09
CA LYS A 156 -0.47 -14.01 5.80
C LYS A 156 -1.66 -13.79 4.87
N LYS A 157 -2.86 -13.65 5.44
CA LYS A 157 -4.09 -13.39 4.71
C LYS A 157 -4.05 -12.02 4.03
N PHE A 158 -3.57 -10.99 4.75
CA PHE A 158 -3.36 -9.67 4.19
C PHE A 158 -2.40 -9.70 3.00
N VAL A 159 -1.23 -10.35 3.17
CA VAL A 159 -0.24 -10.50 2.08
C VAL A 159 -0.83 -11.22 0.87
N GLN A 160 -1.57 -12.31 1.08
CA GLN A 160 -2.20 -13.05 -0.01
C GLN A 160 -3.24 -12.22 -0.75
N GLN A 161 -4.11 -11.50 -0.02
CA GLN A 161 -5.12 -10.63 -0.62
C GLN A 161 -4.48 -9.47 -1.40
N PHE A 162 -3.45 -8.84 -0.82
CA PHE A 162 -2.69 -7.78 -1.47
C PHE A 162 -2.06 -8.26 -2.78
N ASN A 163 -1.37 -9.41 -2.76
CA ASN A 163 -0.71 -9.95 -3.94
C ASN A 163 -1.70 -10.40 -5.02
N ASN A 164 -2.86 -10.94 -4.63
CA ASN A 164 -3.93 -11.26 -5.58
C ASN A 164 -4.44 -10.00 -6.28
N ALA A 165 -4.72 -8.94 -5.52
CA ALA A 165 -5.15 -7.66 -6.08
C ALA A 165 -4.09 -7.10 -7.04
N ALA A 166 -2.80 -7.15 -6.67
CA ALA A 166 -1.69 -6.72 -7.51
C ALA A 166 -1.65 -7.41 -8.89
N GLY A 167 -2.20 -8.62 -9.00
CA GLY A 167 -2.35 -9.34 -10.28
C GLY A 167 -3.15 -8.56 -11.34
N HIS A 168 -4.07 -7.68 -10.93
CA HIS A 168 -4.80 -6.81 -11.86
C HIS A 168 -3.90 -5.79 -12.55
N ILE A 169 -2.94 -5.20 -11.84
CA ILE A 169 -1.96 -4.28 -12.44
C ILE A 169 -1.08 -5.01 -13.45
N LYS A 170 -0.64 -6.22 -13.10
CA LYS A 170 0.19 -7.04 -13.98
C LYS A 170 -0.47 -7.33 -15.32
N SER A 171 -1.79 -7.51 -15.34
CA SER A 171 -2.58 -7.79 -16.56
C SER A 171 -2.68 -6.60 -17.52
N ILE A 172 -2.32 -5.40 -17.07
CA ILE A 172 -2.33 -4.19 -17.91
C ILE A 172 -1.03 -4.10 -18.73
N VAL A 173 0.08 -4.56 -18.15
CA VAL A 173 1.44 -4.34 -18.68
C VAL A 173 2.05 -5.59 -19.32
N ASN A 174 1.39 -6.75 -19.23
CA ASN A 174 1.78 -8.02 -19.85
C ASN A 174 0.62 -8.63 -20.63
#